data_AF-A0A352S4D0-F1
#
_entry.id   AF-A0A352S4D0-F1
#
_cell.length_a   1.000
_cell.length_b   1.000
_cell.length_c   1.000
_cell.angle_alpha   90.00
_cell.angle_beta   90.00
_cell.angle_gamma   90.00
#
_symmetry.space_group_name_H-M   'P 1'
#
loop_
_entity.id
_entity.type
_entity.pdbx_description
1 polymer ?
#
loop_
_entity_poly.entity_id
_entity_poly.type
_entity_poly.pdbx_seq_one_letter_code
_entity_poly.pdbx_strand_id
1 'polypeptide(L)' 'IRAPGFAHLAALDEMAKGHMIADAVTIIGTQDIVFGEIDR' A
#
# COMPACT_ATOMS: atom_id res chain seq x y z
N ILE A 1 -2.25 -13.14 -14.16
CA ILE A 1 -2.42 -11.67 -14.18
C ILE A 1 -1.74 -11.16 -12.92
N ARG A 2 -0.78 -10.23 -13.02
CA ARG A 2 -0.08 -9.70 -11.83
C ARG A 2 -1.03 -8.74 -11.10
N ALA A 3 -1.33 -9.01 -9.83
CA ALA A 3 -2.19 -8.14 -9.05
C ALA A 3 -1.53 -6.75 -8.88
N PRO A 4 -2.26 -5.64 -9.10
CA PRO A 4 -1.73 -4.29 -8.93
C PRO A 4 -1.32 -4.01 -7.48
N GLY A 5 -1.93 -4.71 -6.51
CA GLY A 5 -1.61 -4.59 -5.08
C GLY A 5 -0.14 -4.86 -4.74
N PHE A 6 0.56 -5.70 -5.50
CA PHE A 6 1.99 -5.96 -5.26
C PHE A 6 2.88 -4.73 -5.59
N ALA A 7 2.53 -3.98 -6.63
CA ALA A 7 3.26 -2.75 -6.99
C ALA A 7 2.95 -1.61 -6.01
N HIS A 8 1.70 -1.52 -5.56
CA HIS A 8 1.26 -0.55 -4.54
C HIS A 8 1.99 -0.77 -3.20
N LEU A 9 2.08 -2.03 -2.74
CA LEU A 9 2.84 -2.37 -1.53
C LEU A 9 4.33 -2.04 -1.62
N ALA A 10 4.94 -2.20 -2.80
CA ALA A 10 6.35 -1.85 -2.99
C ALA A 10 6.59 -0.33 -2.91
N ALA A 11 5.61 0.49 -3.30
CA ALA A 11 5.68 1.95 -3.22
C ALA A 11 5.36 2.50 -1.81
N LEU A 12 4.80 1.67 -0.92
CA LEU A 12 4.33 2.10 0.40
C LEU A 12 5.47 2.66 1.27
N ASP A 13 6.66 2.07 1.23
CA ASP A 13 7.83 2.54 1.99
C ASP A 13 8.26 3.94 1.54
N GLU A 14 8.26 4.19 0.23
CA GLU A 14 8.63 5.49 -0.32
C GLU A 14 7.57 6.55 0.00
N MET A 15 6.28 6.17 -0.06
CA MET A 15 5.16 7.04 0.24
C MET A 15 5.00 7.37 1.74
N ALA A 16 5.39 6.47 2.65
CA ALA A 16 5.27 6.66 4.09
C ALA A 16 6.50 7.33 4.71
N LYS A 17 7.60 7.51 3.95
CA LYS A 17 8.86 8.05 4.47
C LYS A 17 8.70 9.50 4.91
N GLY A 18 9.04 9.77 6.18
CA GLY A 18 8.93 11.11 6.77
C GLY A 18 7.53 11.48 7.27
N HIS A 19 6.56 10.57 7.15
CA HIS A 19 5.21 10.71 7.69
C HIS A 19 5.06 10.01 9.05
N MET A 20 3.98 10.32 9.77
CA MET A 20 3.67 9.69 11.05
C MET A 20 2.94 8.36 10.84
N ILE A 21 2.94 7.48 11.84
CA ILE A 21 2.19 6.21 11.81
C ILE A 21 0.70 6.43 11.49
N ALA A 22 0.12 7.56 11.91
CA ALA A 22 -1.25 7.91 11.59
C ALA A 22 -1.49 8.10 10.08
N ASP A 23 -0.49 8.60 9.35
CA ASP A 23 -0.58 8.85 7.90
C ASP A 23 -0.50 7.55 7.10
N ALA A 24 0.12 6.50 7.65
CA ALA A 24 0.18 5.19 7.00
C ALA A 24 -1.22 4.61 6.74
N VAL A 25 -2.17 4.84 7.65
CA VAL A 25 -3.57 4.40 7.48
C VAL A 25 -4.22 5.11 6.29
N THR A 26 -4.00 6.42 6.17
CA THR A 26 -4.52 7.22 5.05
C THR A 26 -3.89 6.79 3.72
N ILE A 27 -2.58 6.55 3.69
CA ILE A 27 -1.84 6.13 2.50
C ILE A 27 -2.30 4.74 2.00
N ILE A 28 -2.62 3.82 2.91
CA ILE A 28 -3.15 2.50 2.56
C ILE A 28 -4.59 2.63 2.03
N GLY A 29 -5.41 3.46 2.69
CA GLY A 29 -6.81 3.67 2.30
C GLY A 29 -6.98 4.33 0.93
N THR A 30 -6.05 5.19 0.50
CA THR A 30 -6.11 5.85 -0.82
C THR A 30 -5.71 4.95 -1.98
N GLN A 31 -4.98 3.86 -1.72
CA GLN A 31 -4.50 2.92 -2.74
C GLN A 31 -5.47 1.75 -3.00
N ASP A 32 -6.60 1.71 -2.29
CA ASP A 32 -7.64 0.67 -2.38
C ASP A 32 -7.05 -0.75 -2.38
N ILE A 33 -6.13 -0.99 -1.43
CA ILE A 33 -5.38 -2.25 -1.37
C ILE A 33 -6.27 -3.37 -0.84
N VAL A 34 -6.62 -4.31 -1.73
CA VAL A 34 -7.27 -5.58 -1.35
C VAL A 34 -6.21 -6.63 -1.06
N PHE A 35 -5.94 -6.90 0.22
CA PHE A 35 -4.90 -7.83 0.66
C PHE A 35 -5.07 -9.26 0.10
N GLY A 36 -6.30 -9.69 -0.17
CA GLY A 36 -6.58 -11.01 -0.78
C GLY A 36 -6.05 -11.20 -2.20
N GLU A 37 -5.72 -10.11 -2.92
CA GLU A 37 -5.10 -10.18 -4.25
C GLU A 37 -3.57 -10.26 -4.19
N ILE A 38 -2.97 -9.89 -3.06
CA ILE A 38 -1.52 -9.81 -2.87
C ILE A 38 -0.93 -11.12 -2.36
N ASP A 39 -1.69 -11.87 -1.58
CA ASP A 39 -1.27 -13.11 -0.91
C ASP A 39 -1.28 -14.36 -1.84
N ARG A 40 -1.44 -14.18 -3.15
CA ARG A 40 -1.59 -15.26 -4.14
C ARG A 40 -0.50 -15.22 -5.21
#